data_AF-A0A848TW55-F1
#
_entry.id   AF-A0A848TW55-F1
#
_cell.length_a   1.000
_cell.length_b   1.000
_cell.length_c   1.000
_cell.angle_alpha   90.00
_cell.angle_beta   90.00
_cell.angle_gamma   90.00
#
_symmetry.space_group_name_H-M   'P 1'
#
loop_
_entity.id
_entity.type
_entity.pdbx_description
1 polymer ?
#
loop_
_entity_poly.entity_id
_entity_poly.type
_entity_poly.pdbx_seq_one_letter_code
_entity_poly.pdbx_strand_id
1 'polypeptide(L)'
;MRTLQGLRSKLTMTLGCLVCSLSMSAQIGGWNPELENEAAAALQTMLKKTPKLQSFCDAAYGYAVFPKVTKAGLAIGGAMGKGVVYK
;
A
#
# COMPACT_ATOMS: atom_id res chain seq x y z
N MET A 1 -45.32 16.24 -1.38
CA MET A 1 -44.50 15.19 -0.73
C MET A 1 -43.32 14.70 -1.59
N ARG A 2 -43.41 14.65 -2.93
CA ARG A 2 -42.31 14.18 -3.81
C ARG A 2 -41.08 15.12 -3.87
N THR A 3 -41.26 16.43 -3.68
CA THR A 3 -40.19 17.45 -3.73
C THR A 3 -39.20 17.36 -2.55
N LEU A 4 -39.70 17.04 -1.35
CA LEU A 4 -38.87 16.86 -0.15
C LEU A 4 -38.00 15.59 -0.21
N GLN A 5 -38.47 14.55 -0.91
CA GLN A 5 -37.74 13.28 -1.06
C GLN A 5 -36.55 13.42 -2.02
N GLY A 6 -36.72 14.18 -3.11
CA GLY A 6 -35.63 14.48 -4.05
C GLY A 6 -34.53 15.38 -3.48
N LEU A 7 -34.87 16.32 -2.58
CA LEU A 7 -33.90 17.18 -1.91
C LEU A 7 -33.02 16.40 -0.93
N ARG A 8 -33.60 15.45 -0.18
CA ARG A 8 -32.87 14.57 0.73
C ARG A 8 -31.90 13.66 -0.03
N SER A 9 -32.33 13.08 -1.15
CA SER A 9 -31.48 12.25 -2.01
C SER A 9 -30.28 13.01 -2.59
N LYS A 10 -30.50 14.25 -3.06
CA LYS A 10 -29.40 15.13 -3.53
C LYS A 10 -28.41 15.45 -2.41
N LEU A 11 -28.91 15.73 -1.19
CA LEU A 11 -28.06 16.01 -0.03
C LEU A 11 -27.21 14.79 0.38
N THR A 12 -27.81 13.59 0.39
CA THR A 12 -27.08 12.35 0.71
C THR A 12 -26.00 12.05 -0.34
N MET A 13 -26.27 12.29 -1.63
CA MET A 13 -25.32 12.08 -2.72
C MET A 13 -24.13 13.06 -2.63
N THR A 14 -24.40 14.36 -2.40
CA THR A 14 -23.33 15.36 -2.25
C THR A 14 -22.46 15.10 -1.03
N LEU A 15 -23.06 14.70 0.11
CA LEU A 15 -22.30 14.37 1.32
C LEU A 15 -21.44 13.12 1.14
N GLY A 16 -21.96 12.10 0.43
CA GLY A 16 -21.21 10.90 0.08
C GLY A 16 -19.99 11.19 -0.82
N CYS A 17 -20.17 12.04 -1.84
CA CYS A 17 -19.06 12.48 -2.70
C CYS A 17 -18.01 13.27 -1.92
N LEU A 18 -18.41 14.16 -0.99
CA LEU A 18 -17.48 14.94 -0.19
C LEU A 18 -16.63 14.07 0.75
N VAL A 19 -17.22 13.03 1.35
CA VAL A 19 -16.50 12.05 2.19
C VAL A 19 -15.51 11.22 1.37
N CYS A 20 -15.87 10.83 0.14
CA CYS A 20 -14.94 10.18 -0.78
C CYS A 20 -13.75 11.08 -1.13
N SER A 21 -14.00 12.36 -1.43
CA SER A 21 -12.94 13.30 -1.81
C SER A 21 -11.95 13.60 -0.68
N LEU A 22 -12.40 13.64 0.58
CA LEU A 22 -11.53 13.88 1.75
C LEU A 22 -10.59 12.69 2.06
N SER A 23 -10.91 11.50 1.56
CA SER A 23 -10.15 10.26 1.82
C SER A 23 -8.89 10.12 0.95
N MET A 24 -8.69 10.99 -0.04
CA MET A 24 -7.56 10.93 -0.98
C MET A 24 -6.25 11.61 -0.49
N SER A 25 -6.26 12.27 0.67
CA SER A 25 -5.13 13.08 1.15
C SER A 25 -4.03 12.31 1.91
N ALA A 26 -4.13 11.00 2.06
CA ALA A 26 -3.32 10.24 3.03
C ALA A 26 -2.26 9.34 2.38
N GLN A 27 -1.32 9.86 1.58
CA GLN A 27 -0.23 9.03 1.03
C GLN A 27 1.01 9.81 0.57
N ILE A 28 1.61 10.63 1.44
CA ILE A 28 2.99 11.11 1.25
C ILE A 28 3.87 10.32 2.22
N GLY A 29 4.51 9.26 1.74
CA GLY A 29 5.45 8.47 2.53
C GLY A 29 6.72 9.28 2.78
N GLY A 30 6.87 9.83 3.99
CA GLY A 30 8.13 10.42 4.45
C GLY A 30 9.22 9.37 4.67
N TRP A 31 10.46 9.83 4.80
CA TRP A 31 11.60 8.98 5.16
C TRP A 31 11.32 8.26 6.49
N ASN A 32 11.57 6.95 6.53
CA ASN A 32 11.34 6.11 7.70
C ASN A 32 12.53 5.16 7.92
N PRO A 33 13.44 5.45 8.87
CA PRO A 33 14.63 4.64 9.11
C PRO A 33 14.29 3.22 9.58
N GLU A 34 13.17 3.05 10.28
CA GLU A 34 12.76 1.73 10.75
C GLU A 34 12.38 0.81 9.58
N LEU A 35 11.78 1.36 8.53
CA LEU A 35 11.43 0.60 7.34
C LEU A 35 12.67 0.09 6.61
N GLU A 36 13.79 0.84 6.62
CA GLU A 36 15.07 0.40 6.06
C GLU A 36 15.65 -0.77 6.83
N ASN A 37 15.62 -0.71 8.17
CA ASN A 37 16.06 -1.81 9.03
C ASN A 37 15.20 -3.06 8.83
N GLU A 38 13.88 -2.92 8.81
CA GLU A 38 12.94 -4.02 8.58
C GLU A 38 13.14 -4.64 7.19
N ALA A 39 13.33 -3.83 6.14
CA ALA A 39 13.57 -4.29 4.79
C ALA A 39 14.89 -5.07 4.69
N ALA A 40 15.97 -4.59 5.33
CA ALA A 40 17.25 -5.29 5.37
C ALA A 40 17.14 -6.65 6.11
N ALA A 41 16.45 -6.70 7.25
CA ALA A 41 16.22 -7.93 8.00
C ALA A 41 15.36 -8.95 7.21
N ALA A 42 14.33 -8.47 6.50
CA ALA A 42 13.49 -9.28 5.64
C ALA A 42 14.31 -9.88 4.48
N LEU A 43 15.14 -9.07 3.82
CA LEU A 43 16.04 -9.53 2.75
C LEU A 43 16.99 -10.62 3.25
N GLN A 44 17.66 -10.41 4.38
CA GLN A 44 18.54 -11.43 4.97
C GLN A 44 17.80 -12.74 5.26
N THR A 45 16.57 -12.65 5.78
CA THR A 45 15.74 -13.82 6.04
C THR A 45 15.36 -14.54 4.75
N MET A 46 15.03 -13.80 3.68
CA MET A 46 14.73 -14.36 2.37
C MET A 46 15.95 -15.05 1.74
N LEU A 47 17.13 -14.44 1.83
CA LEU A 47 18.39 -15.02 1.33
C LEU A 47 18.78 -16.28 2.10
N LYS A 48 18.62 -16.30 3.43
CA LYS A 48 18.85 -17.50 4.25
C LYS A 48 17.92 -18.65 3.85
N LYS A 49 16.65 -18.37 3.58
CA LYS A 49 15.66 -19.36 3.15
C LYS A 49 15.84 -19.80 1.70
N THR A 50 16.30 -18.89 0.85
CA THR A 50 16.46 -19.10 -0.60
C THR A 50 17.81 -18.54 -1.06
N PRO A 51 18.91 -19.29 -0.89
CA PRO A 51 20.26 -18.80 -1.24
C PRO A 51 20.42 -18.40 -2.70
N LYS A 52 19.68 -19.05 -3.61
CA LYS A 52 19.67 -18.71 -5.04
C LYS A 52 19.24 -17.27 -5.32
N LEU A 53 18.44 -16.67 -4.43
CA LEU A 53 17.97 -15.30 -4.57
C LEU A 53 19.12 -14.28 -4.62
N GLN A 54 20.25 -14.57 -3.96
CA GLN A 54 21.44 -13.72 -3.96
C GLN A 54 21.90 -13.40 -5.39
N SER A 55 21.98 -14.41 -6.26
CA SER A 55 22.41 -14.23 -7.66
C SER A 55 21.51 -13.28 -8.46
N PHE A 56 20.21 -13.21 -8.13
CA PHE A 56 19.29 -12.29 -8.76
C PHE A 56 19.45 -10.86 -8.22
N CYS A 57 19.69 -10.71 -6.91
CA CYS A 57 20.01 -9.43 -6.29
C CYS A 57 21.31 -8.84 -6.86
N ASP A 58 22.35 -9.66 -7.01
CA ASP A 58 23.67 -9.23 -7.51
C ASP A 58 23.65 -8.86 -9.00
N ALA A 59 22.81 -9.54 -9.80
CA ALA A 59 22.69 -9.28 -11.23
C ALA A 59 21.74 -8.11 -11.55
N ALA A 60 20.89 -7.69 -10.61
CA ALA A 60 19.93 -6.63 -10.83
C ALA A 60 20.59 -5.24 -10.75
N TYR A 61 20.11 -4.29 -11.56
CA TYR A 61 20.46 -2.86 -11.42
C TYR A 61 19.78 -2.18 -10.22
N GLY A 62 18.79 -2.85 -9.64
CA GLY A 62 18.07 -2.42 -8.46
C GLY A 62 16.85 -3.31 -8.19
N TYR A 63 16.43 -3.37 -6.93
CA TYR A 63 15.30 -4.20 -6.48
C TYR A 63 14.59 -3.59 -5.28
N ALA A 64 13.30 -3.87 -5.14
CA ALA A 64 12.49 -3.39 -4.02
C ALA A 64 12.23 -4.51 -3.01
N VAL A 65 12.40 -4.22 -1.72
CA VAL A 65 12.08 -5.16 -0.64
C VAL A 65 10.92 -4.60 0.18
N PHE A 66 9.86 -5.41 0.29
CA PHE A 66 8.69 -5.11 1.11
C PHE A 66 8.70 -6.04 2.33
N PRO A 67 9.09 -5.55 3.53
CA PRO A 67 9.15 -6.40 4.72
C PRO A 67 7.77 -6.91 5.17
N LYS A 68 6.70 -6.17 4.84
CA LYS A 68 5.32 -6.54 5.14
C LYS A 68 4.39 -6.16 3.99
N VAL A 69 3.56 -7.12 3.59
CA VAL A 69 2.50 -6.93 2.59
C VAL A 69 1.16 -7.29 3.23
N THR A 70 0.27 -6.30 3.32
CA THR A 70 -1.10 -6.50 3.80
C THR A 70 -2.00 -6.78 2.61
N LYS A 71 -2.72 -7.90 2.65
CA LYS A 71 -3.73 -8.27 1.66
C LYS A 71 -5.11 -8.09 2.27
N ALA A 72 -6.07 -7.60 1.51
CA ALA A 72 -7.45 -7.42 1.94
C ALA A 72 -8.43 -7.79 0.83
N GLY A 73 -9.53 -8.46 1.17
CA GLY A 73 -10.61 -8.85 0.25
C GLY A 73 -11.04 -10.30 0.40
N LEU A 74 -12.33 -10.57 0.24
CA LEU A 74 -12.93 -11.91 0.34
C LEU A 74 -13.19 -12.56 -1.04
N ALA A 75 -13.38 -11.76 -2.09
CA ALA A 75 -13.60 -12.23 -3.46
C ALA A 75 -12.65 -11.52 -4.45
N ILE A 76 -12.77 -10.20 -4.57
CA ILE A 76 -11.78 -9.35 -5.27
C ILE A 76 -10.90 -8.70 -4.20
N GLY A 77 -9.59 -8.90 -4.31
CA GLY A 77 -8.62 -8.47 -3.29
C GLY A 77 -7.66 -7.40 -3.78
N GLY A 78 -7.19 -6.60 -2.83
CA GLY A 78 -6.07 -5.66 -3.00
C GLY A 78 -4.91 -6.03 -2.08
N ALA A 79 -3.71 -5.59 -2.44
CA ALA A 79 -2.52 -5.72 -1.62
C ALA A 79 -1.83 -4.35 -1.49
N MET A 80 -1.34 -4.05 -0.29
CA MET A 80 -0.62 -2.81 0.00
C MET A 80 0.58 -3.10 0.91
N GLY A 81 1.67 -2.36 0.72
CA GLY A 81 2.87 -2.46 1.54
C GLY A 81 3.79 -1.27 1.29
N LYS A 82 4.60 -0.92 2.29
CA LYS A 82 5.72 0.01 2.13
C LYS A 82 7.00 -0.80 1.99
N GLY A 83 7.93 -0.32 1.17
CA GLY A 83 9.17 -1.00 0.89
C GLY A 83 10.30 -0.03 0.58
N VAL A 84 11.51 -0.57 0.51
CA VAL A 84 12.75 0.16 0.22
C VAL A 84 13.31 -0.33 -1.11
N VAL A 85 13.74 0.61 -1.93
CA VAL A 85 14.41 0.33 -3.21
C VAL A 85 15.91 0.38 -3.00
N TYR A 86 16.57 -0.71 -3.39
CA TYR A 86 18.02 -0.84 -3.44
C TYR A 86 18.48 -0.68 -4.90
N LYS A 87 19.69 -0.18 -5.06
CA LYS A 87 20.39 -0.10 -6.34
C LYS A 87 21.47 -1.16 -6.37
#